data_AF-A0ABD7TRL4-F1
#
_entry.id   AF-A0ABD7TRL4-F1
#
_cell.length_a   1.000
_cell.length_b   1.000
_cell.length_c   1.000
_cell.angle_alpha   90.00
_cell.angle_beta   90.00
_cell.angle_gamma   90.00
#
_symmetry.space_group_name_H-M   'P 1'
#
loop_
_entity.id
_entity.type
_entity.pdbx_description
1 polymer ?
#
loop_
_entity_poly.entity_id
_entity_poly.type
_entity_poly.pdbx_seq_one_letter_code
_entity_poly.pdbx_strand_id
1 'polypeptide(L)'
;MTNVDYKKAYEYLESQLEDIMLETSILLDHNPATLRIDEIIADQTEEGKVTITICSSGEQMKYALYIYKKGQSIPDEKLMYQAQNVFQLSLEPGKYRIKAFVQQNNAQKVAETKEIKVF
;
A
#
# COMPACT_ATOMS: atom_id res chain seq x y z
N MET A 1 8.93 -45.85 -29.76
CA MET A 1 9.36 -44.85 -28.75
C MET A 1 9.92 -43.66 -29.51
N THR A 2 9.20 -42.55 -29.51
CA THR A 2 9.60 -41.31 -30.18
C THR A 2 10.86 -40.79 -29.51
N ASN A 3 11.95 -40.70 -30.28
CA ASN A 3 13.22 -40.16 -29.82
C ASN A 3 13.04 -38.65 -29.69
N VAL A 4 12.70 -38.19 -28.48
CA VAL A 4 12.51 -36.76 -28.20
C VAL A 4 13.87 -36.10 -28.35
N ASP A 5 13.97 -35.17 -29.29
CA ASP A 5 15.15 -34.33 -29.45
C ASP A 5 15.16 -33.29 -28.32
N TYR A 6 15.74 -33.69 -27.19
CA TYR A 6 15.82 -32.87 -25.98
C TYR A 6 16.49 -31.52 -26.21
N LYS A 7 17.40 -31.43 -27.20
CA LYS A 7 18.06 -30.17 -27.55
C LYS A 7 17.07 -29.20 -28.17
N LYS A 8 16.30 -29.64 -29.16
CA LYS A 8 15.24 -28.80 -29.76
C LYS A 8 14.14 -28.43 -28.78
N ALA A 9 13.77 -29.35 -27.89
CA ALA A 9 12.79 -29.07 -26.85
C ALA A 9 13.29 -27.98 -25.88
N TYR A 10 14.58 -28.01 -25.54
CA TYR A 10 15.22 -27.02 -24.67
C TYR A 10 15.34 -25.64 -25.35
N GLU A 11 15.80 -25.59 -26.61
CA GLU A 11 15.87 -24.35 -27.40
C GLU A 11 14.48 -23.71 -27.58
N TYR A 12 13.44 -24.53 -27.76
CA TYR A 12 12.06 -24.05 -27.83
C TYR A 12 11.56 -23.46 -26.51
N LEU A 13 11.92 -24.08 -25.38
CA LEU A 13 11.61 -23.56 -24.05
C LEU A 13 12.31 -22.23 -23.77
N GLU A 14 13.58 -22.09 -24.15
CA GLU A 14 14.32 -20.82 -24.01
C GLU A 14 13.66 -19.70 -24.82
N SER A 15 13.27 -19.96 -26.08
CA SER A 15 12.54 -19.00 -26.91
C SER A 15 11.22 -18.57 -26.26
N GLN A 16 10.46 -19.51 -25.69
CA GLN A 16 9.21 -19.18 -24.99
C GLN A 16 9.44 -18.33 -23.74
N LEU A 17 10.52 -18.60 -23.00
CA LEU A 17 10.87 -17.80 -21.83
C LEU A 17 11.27 -16.37 -22.22
N GLU A 18 12.03 -16.20 -23.31
CA GLU A 18 12.38 -14.88 -23.83
C GLU A 18 11.15 -14.07 -24.23
N ASP A 19 10.19 -14.70 -24.94
CA ASP A 19 8.93 -14.04 -25.33
C ASP A 19 8.13 -13.60 -24.09
N ILE A 20 8.02 -14.45 -23.07
CA ILE A 20 7.34 -14.12 -21.81
C ILE A 20 8.08 -12.98 -21.08
N MET A 21 9.40 -13.01 -21.04
CA MET A 21 10.20 -11.95 -20.42
C MET A 21 10.02 -10.61 -21.15
N LEU A 22 9.95 -10.62 -22.48
CA LEU A 22 9.71 -9.42 -23.28
C LEU A 22 8.31 -8.87 -23.05
N GLU A 23 7.28 -9.73 -23.09
CA GLU A 23 5.89 -9.35 -22.87
C GLU A 23 5.70 -8.77 -21.45
N THR A 24 6.30 -9.41 -20.44
CA THR A 24 6.26 -8.91 -19.05
C THR A 24 6.99 -7.58 -18.89
N SER A 25 8.12 -7.37 -19.55
CA SER A 25 8.81 -6.07 -19.57
C SER A 25 7.94 -4.97 -20.17
N ILE A 26 7.29 -5.25 -21.31
CA ILE A 26 6.39 -4.30 -21.98
C ILE A 26 5.20 -3.94 -21.08
N LEU A 27 4.61 -4.94 -20.40
CA LEU A 27 3.51 -4.72 -19.47
C LEU A 27 3.92 -3.85 -18.28
N LEU A 28 5.15 -3.99 -17.77
CA LEU A 28 5.68 -3.18 -16.67
C LEU A 28 5.98 -1.74 -17.11
N ASP A 29 6.57 -1.54 -18.29
CA ASP A 29 6.86 -0.20 -18.83
C ASP A 29 5.60 0.62 -19.09
N HIS A 30 4.49 -0.03 -19.47
CA HIS A 30 3.21 0.63 -19.73
C HIS A 30 2.27 0.74 -18.51
N ASN A 31 2.64 0.18 -17.36
CA ASN A 31 1.86 0.26 -16.12
C ASN A 31 2.74 0.62 -14.91
N PRO A 32 3.40 1.80 -14.92
CA PRO A 32 4.21 2.23 -13.79
C PRO A 32 3.35 2.27 -12.53
N ALA A 33 3.86 1.71 -11.43
CA ALA A 33 3.21 1.73 -10.13
C ALA A 33 2.96 3.17 -9.70
N THR A 34 1.78 3.68 -10.03
CA THR A 34 1.40 5.06 -9.77
C THR A 34 1.08 5.16 -8.29
N LEU A 35 1.80 6.04 -7.59
CA LEU A 35 1.57 6.25 -6.17
C LEU A 35 0.10 6.61 -5.90
N ARG A 36 -0.58 5.76 -5.14
CA ARG A 36 -1.95 6.03 -4.68
C ARG A 36 -2.25 5.30 -3.38
N ILE A 37 -3.15 5.89 -2.59
CA ILE A 37 -3.79 5.18 -1.48
C ILE A 37 -5.02 4.50 -2.10
N ASP A 38 -5.12 3.18 -1.92
CA ASP A 38 -6.23 2.39 -2.43
C ASP A 38 -7.35 2.33 -1.38
N GLU A 39 -6.97 2.12 -0.10
CA GLU A 39 -7.91 2.05 1.00
C GLU A 39 -7.25 2.38 2.34
N ILE A 40 -8.04 2.93 3.26
CA ILE A 40 -7.67 3.06 4.68
C ILE A 40 -8.60 2.16 5.47
N ILE A 41 -8.10 1.06 6.03
CA ILE A 41 -8.88 0.13 6.85
C ILE A 41 -8.73 0.55 8.31
N ALA A 42 -9.84 0.48 9.06
CA ALA A 42 -9.87 0.82 10.49
C ALA A 42 -10.57 -0.30 11.25
N ASP A 43 -9.78 -1.15 11.89
CA ASP A 43 -10.25 -2.28 12.67
C ASP A 43 -10.25 -1.94 14.16
N GLN A 44 -11.27 -2.41 14.87
CA GLN A 44 -11.45 -2.18 16.30
C GLN A 44 -11.75 -3.51 16.96
N THR A 45 -10.75 -4.06 17.64
CA THR A 45 -10.86 -5.36 18.33
C THR A 45 -11.32 -5.19 19.78
N GLU A 46 -11.00 -4.06 20.41
CA GLU A 46 -11.32 -3.75 21.80
C GLU A 46 -11.74 -2.28 21.91
N GLU A 47 -12.51 -1.95 22.96
CA GLU A 47 -12.97 -0.58 23.23
C GLU A 47 -11.77 0.37 23.33
N GLY A 48 -11.80 1.42 22.52
CA GLY A 48 -10.71 2.40 22.45
C GLY A 48 -9.39 1.93 21.82
N LYS A 49 -9.29 0.70 21.28
CA LYS A 49 -8.13 0.26 20.49
C LYS A 49 -8.48 0.20 19.01
N VAL A 50 -7.75 0.98 18.21
CA VAL A 50 -7.95 1.07 16.78
C VAL A 50 -6.67 0.67 16.06
N THR A 51 -6.79 -0.26 15.12
CA THR A 51 -5.73 -0.59 14.16
C THR A 51 -6.07 0.04 12.82
N ILE A 52 -5.19 0.91 12.33
CA ILE A 52 -5.32 1.55 11.03
C ILE A 52 -4.33 0.93 10.07
N THR A 53 -4.82 0.41 8.96
CA THR A 53 -4.00 -0.15 7.88
C THR A 53 -4.17 0.70 6.64
N ILE A 54 -3.07 1.22 6.10
CA ILE A 54 -3.05 1.96 4.84
C ILE A 54 -2.67 0.97 3.72
N CYS A 55 -3.60 0.72 2.82
CA CYS A 55 -3.37 -0.02 1.59
C CYS A 55 -3.02 0.97 0.47
N SER A 56 -1.85 0.81 -0.14
CA SER A 56 -1.38 1.72 -1.18
C SER A 56 -0.54 0.98 -2.22
N SER A 57 -0.51 1.54 -3.42
CA SER A 57 0.28 1.07 -4.55
C SER A 57 1.41 2.06 -4.83
N GLY A 58 2.62 1.55 -5.03
CA GLY A 58 3.83 2.35 -5.26
C GLY A 58 5.10 1.60 -4.88
N GLU A 59 6.25 2.24 -5.01
CA GLU A 59 7.55 1.68 -4.63
C GLU A 59 8.14 2.40 -3.42
N GLN A 60 8.92 1.68 -2.59
CA GLN A 60 9.68 2.24 -1.45
C GLN A 60 8.90 3.29 -0.62
N MET A 61 7.68 2.91 -0.23
CA MET A 61 6.73 3.82 0.39
C MET A 61 7.02 4.06 1.89
N LYS A 62 6.75 5.28 2.34
CA LYS A 62 6.70 5.66 3.75
C LYS A 62 5.34 6.26 4.08
N TYR A 63 4.86 6.00 5.28
CA TYR A 63 3.51 6.28 5.72
C TYR A 63 3.51 7.25 6.89
N ALA A 64 2.62 8.24 6.86
CA ALA A 64 2.35 9.12 7.99
C ALA A 64 0.84 9.17 8.25
N LEU A 65 0.46 9.34 9.51
CA LEU A 65 -0.92 9.29 9.97
C LEU A 65 -1.19 10.43 10.94
N TYR A 66 -2.13 11.31 10.61
CA TYR A 66 -2.59 12.38 11.49
C TYR A 66 -4.03 12.12 11.92
N ILE A 67 -4.29 12.24 13.22
CA ILE A 67 -5.59 11.91 13.82
C ILE A 67 -6.19 13.17 14.41
N TYR A 68 -7.42 13.50 14.01
CA TYR A 68 -8.15 14.67 14.48
C TYR A 68 -9.43 14.23 15.17
N LYS A 69 -9.66 14.62 16.42
CA LYS A 69 -10.98 14.46 17.04
C LYS A 69 -11.99 15.39 16.36
N LYS A 70 -13.24 14.94 16.22
CA LYS A 70 -14.27 15.72 15.52
C LYS A 70 -14.43 17.10 16.16
N GLY A 71 -14.32 18.15 15.35
CA GLY A 71 -14.43 19.55 15.78
C GLY A 71 -13.09 20.20 16.16
N GLN A 72 -11.99 19.45 16.25
CA GLN A 72 -10.67 20.00 16.46
C GLN A 72 -9.95 20.27 15.14
N SER A 73 -9.20 21.38 15.11
CA SER A 73 -8.30 21.73 13.99
C SER A 73 -6.87 21.25 14.22
N ILE A 74 -6.51 20.97 15.47
CA ILE A 74 -5.22 20.44 15.88
C ILE A 74 -5.36 18.92 15.95
N PRO A 75 -4.45 18.14 15.36
CA PRO A 75 -4.48 16.70 15.51
C PRO A 75 -4.03 16.28 16.90
N ASP A 76 -4.74 15.35 17.51
CA ASP A 76 -4.40 14.74 18.81
C ASP A 76 -3.09 13.95 18.69
N GLU A 77 -2.89 13.25 17.58
CA GLU A 77 -1.72 12.42 17.36
C GLU A 77 -1.18 12.56 15.93
N LYS A 78 0.15 12.53 15.81
CA LYS A 78 0.87 12.58 14.54
C LYS A 78 1.96 11.52 14.53
N LEU A 79 1.79 10.53 13.66
CA LEU A 79 2.81 9.53 13.37
C LEU A 79 3.45 9.93 12.04
N MET A 80 4.75 10.20 12.07
CA MET A 80 5.51 10.73 10.92
C MET A 80 6.15 9.59 10.12
N TYR A 81 6.38 9.85 8.83
CA TYR A 81 6.87 8.91 7.80
C TYR A 81 7.69 7.71 8.30
N GLN A 82 7.02 6.57 8.43
CA GLN A 82 7.58 5.28 8.80
C GLN A 82 7.38 4.25 7.68
N ALA A 83 8.17 3.18 7.64
CA ALA A 83 8.02 2.13 6.62
C ALA A 83 6.78 1.23 6.86
N GLN A 84 6.30 1.17 8.10
CA GLN A 84 5.15 0.36 8.50
C GLN A 84 3.85 1.04 8.07
N ASN A 85 2.97 0.28 7.39
CA ASN A 85 1.67 0.75 6.93
C ASN A 85 0.52 0.46 7.92
N VAL A 86 0.82 -0.21 9.03
CA VAL A 86 -0.12 -0.53 10.11
C VAL A 86 0.20 0.33 11.33
N PHE A 87 -0.83 0.93 11.91
CA PHE A 87 -0.74 1.81 13.08
C PHE A 87 -1.70 1.32 14.16
N GLN A 88 -1.17 1.04 15.34
CA GLN A 88 -1.97 0.65 16.50
C GLN A 88 -2.10 1.85 17.43
N LEU A 89 -3.35 2.20 17.75
CA LEU A 89 -3.69 3.44 18.44
C LEU A 89 -4.63 3.14 19.60
N SER A 90 -4.45 3.88 20.68
CA SER A 90 -5.37 3.91 21.81
C SER A 90 -6.09 5.26 21.82
N LEU A 91 -7.35 5.28 21.39
CA LEU A 91 -8.17 6.49 21.27
C LEU A 91 -9.40 6.37 22.16
N GLU A 92 -9.85 7.48 22.73
CA GLU A 92 -11.12 7.50 23.46
C GLU A 92 -12.31 7.22 22.52
N PRO A 93 -13.41 6.62 23.00
CA PRO A 93 -14.63 6.48 22.22
C PRO A 93 -15.12 7.84 21.68
N GLY A 94 -15.33 7.92 20.37
CA GLY A 94 -15.58 9.21 19.73
C GLY A 94 -15.57 9.16 18.21
N LYS A 95 -15.76 10.33 17.60
CA LYS A 95 -15.65 10.49 16.13
C LYS A 95 -14.31 11.13 15.81
N TYR A 96 -13.58 10.53 14.88
CA TYR A 96 -12.26 10.98 14.46
C TYR A 96 -12.18 11.10 12.95
N ARG A 97 -11.35 12.03 12.50
CA ARG A 97 -10.95 12.18 11.11
C ARG A 97 -9.48 11.81 11.03
N ILE A 98 -9.18 10.78 10.24
CA ILE A 98 -7.83 10.29 10.01
C ILE A 98 -7.37 10.80 8.67
N LYS A 99 -6.19 11.41 8.63
CA LYS A 99 -5.51 11.82 7.40
C LYS A 99 -4.25 10.99 7.23
N ALA A 100 -4.29 10.08 6.28
CA ALA A 100 -3.17 9.25 5.87
C ALA A 100 -2.36 9.96 4.80
N PHE A 101 -1.04 9.79 4.85
CA PHE A 101 -0.10 10.28 3.84
C PHE A 101 0.82 9.14 3.44
N VAL A 102 1.06 8.99 2.14
CA VAL A 102 2.05 8.05 1.62
C VAL A 102 3.04 8.83 0.77
N GLN A 103 4.32 8.59 1.03
CA GLN A 103 5.44 9.19 0.31
C GLN A 103 6.24 8.10 -0.40
N GLN A 104 6.50 8.27 -1.70
CA GLN A 104 7.37 7.41 -2.50
C GLN A 104 8.66 8.14 -2.85
N ASN A 105 9.79 7.43 -2.73
CA ASN A 105 11.12 7.91 -3.12
C ASN A 105 11.49 9.28 -2.52
N ASN A 106 10.97 9.59 -1.33
CA ASN A 106 11.07 10.89 -0.65
C ASN A 106 10.55 12.13 -1.45
N ALA A 107 9.89 11.94 -2.60
CA ALA A 107 9.49 13.05 -3.49
C ALA A 107 7.98 13.11 -3.69
N GLN A 108 7.38 12.05 -4.22
CA GLN A 108 5.94 11.99 -4.49
C GLN A 108 5.18 11.75 -3.20
N LYS A 109 4.08 12.49 -3.01
CA LYS A 109 3.22 12.38 -1.82
C LYS A 109 1.77 12.36 -2.23
N VAL A 110 1.03 11.40 -1.70
CA VAL A 110 -0.43 11.35 -1.77
C VAL A 110 -1.00 11.41 -0.37
N ALA A 111 -2.21 11.93 -0.24
CA ALA A 111 -2.89 12.03 1.04
C ALA A 111 -4.36 11.71 0.86
N GLU A 112 -4.91 10.99 1.82
CA GLU A 112 -6.31 10.61 1.82
C GLU A 112 -6.88 10.72 3.23
N THR A 113 -8.18 10.94 3.32
CA THR A 113 -8.86 11.21 4.59
C THR A 113 -10.02 10.25 4.76
N LYS A 114 -10.11 9.64 5.94
CA LYS A 114 -11.22 8.78 6.33
C LYS A 114 -11.78 9.22 7.68
N GLU A 115 -13.10 9.29 7.77
CA GLU A 115 -13.77 9.47 9.06
C GLU A 115 -14.04 8.11 9.68
N ILE A 116 -13.76 7.98 10.98
CA ILE A 116 -14.01 6.77 11.75
C ILE A 116 -14.77 7.12 13.03
N LYS A 117 -15.54 6.15 13.53
CA LYS A 117 -16.14 6.21 14.85
C LYS A 117 -15.48 5.14 15.70
N VAL A 118 -14.78 5.58 16.74
CA VAL A 118 -14.20 4.72 17.76
C VAL A 118 -15.30 4.37 18.76
N PHE A 119 -15.49 3.09 19.01
CA PHE A 119 -16.45 2.60 20.00
C PHE A 119 -15.75 2.10 21.26
#